data_AF-A0A7W2AQ57-F1
#
_entry.id   AF-A0A7W2AQ57-F1
#
_cell.length_a   1.000
_cell.length_b   1.000
_cell.length_c   1.000
_cell.angle_alpha   90.00
_cell.angle_beta   90.00
_cell.angle_gamma   90.00
#
_symmetry.space_group_name_H-M   'P 1'
#
loop_
_entity.id
_entity.type
_entity.pdbx_description
1 polymer ?
#
loop_
_entity_poly.entity_id
_entity_poly.type
_entity_poly.pdbx_seq_one_letter_code
_entity_poly.pdbx_strand_id
1 'polypeptide(L)'
;MNKWSTATIFMLNGLGTVFLLGESILVLFGDTIFNEGVAEALDPYIPLYWILFVLTLSAIYFSFPKQIKIHSARSGWIFALTGFLCLGGIVYTEITRLPYSGGNSLSPLIIPGMIFVSTGLWCLIAKKFTVKKG
;
A
#
# COMPACT_ATOMS: atom_id res chain seq x y z
N MET A 1 -10.51 10.66 16.98
CA MET A 1 -9.58 11.27 16.00
C MET A 1 -10.15 12.60 15.52
N ASN A 2 -9.35 13.66 15.39
CA ASN A 2 -9.87 14.99 15.01
C ASN A 2 -10.09 15.10 13.47
N LYS A 3 -10.80 16.15 13.03
CA LYS A 3 -11.15 16.36 11.61
C LYS A 3 -9.91 16.49 10.72
N TRP A 4 -8.90 17.20 11.18
CA TRP A 4 -7.64 17.44 10.47
C TRP A 4 -6.85 16.15 10.25
N SER A 5 -6.68 15.32 11.30
CA SER A 5 -6.02 14.02 11.21
C SER A 5 -6.71 13.07 10.23
N THR A 6 -8.04 13.09 10.18
CA THR A 6 -8.80 12.26 9.24
C THR A 6 -8.60 12.71 7.79
N ALA A 7 -8.57 14.03 7.54
CA ALA A 7 -8.33 14.58 6.21
C ALA A 7 -6.90 14.29 5.72
N THR A 8 -5.90 14.43 6.59
CA THR A 8 -4.50 14.09 6.27
C THR A 8 -4.34 12.62 5.90
N ILE A 9 -4.95 11.70 6.67
CA ILE A 9 -4.90 10.26 6.36
C ILE A 9 -5.56 9.97 5.00
N PHE A 10 -6.72 10.58 4.73
CA PHE A 10 -7.39 10.42 3.43
C PHE A 10 -6.51 10.90 2.26
N MET A 11 -5.88 12.07 2.37
CA MET A 11 -5.01 12.61 1.32
C MET A 11 -3.76 11.73 1.10
N LEU A 12 -3.08 11.37 2.19
CA LEU A 12 -1.88 10.54 2.13
C LEU A 12 -2.19 9.16 1.55
N ASN A 13 -3.23 8.49 2.05
CA ASN A 13 -3.64 7.21 1.50
C ASN A 13 -4.11 7.32 0.05
N GLY A 14 -4.78 8.40 -0.33
CA GLY A 14 -5.14 8.65 -1.73
C GLY A 14 -3.91 8.67 -2.64
N LEU A 15 -2.86 9.37 -2.21
CA LEU A 15 -1.55 9.36 -2.88
C LEU A 15 -0.95 7.95 -2.95
N GLY A 16 -0.83 7.27 -1.81
CA GLY A 16 -0.28 5.91 -1.74
C GLY A 16 -1.05 4.90 -2.60
N THR A 17 -2.38 5.02 -2.64
CA THR A 17 -3.26 4.23 -3.50
C THR A 17 -2.97 4.48 -4.97
N VAL A 18 -2.89 5.74 -5.42
CA VAL A 18 -2.67 6.04 -6.84
C VAL A 18 -1.36 5.42 -7.32
N PHE A 19 -0.28 5.57 -6.54
CA PHE A 19 1.00 4.94 -6.85
C PHE A 19 0.88 3.41 -6.89
N LEU A 20 0.37 2.79 -5.82
CA LEU A 20 0.34 1.34 -5.71
C LEU A 20 -0.59 0.68 -6.74
N LEU A 21 -1.74 1.30 -7.03
CA LEU A 21 -2.68 0.82 -8.04
C LEU A 21 -2.08 0.93 -9.45
N GLY A 22 -1.38 2.04 -9.75
CA GLY A 22 -0.69 2.23 -11.01
C GLY A 22 0.37 1.16 -11.25
N GLU A 23 1.24 0.93 -10.27
CA GLU A 23 2.25 -0.12 -10.31
C GLU A 23 1.63 -1.51 -10.46
N SER A 24 0.59 -1.83 -9.68
CA SER A 24 -0.13 -3.10 -9.81
C SER A 24 -0.75 -3.29 -11.20
N ILE A 25 -1.30 -2.24 -11.82
CA ILE A 25 -1.89 -2.34 -13.15
C ILE A 25 -0.80 -2.59 -14.20
N LEU A 26 0.32 -1.86 -14.11
CA LEU A 26 1.44 -2.03 -15.03
C LEU A 26 2.03 -3.44 -14.95
N VAL A 27 2.18 -4.02 -13.75
CA VAL A 27 2.74 -5.37 -13.61
C VAL A 27 1.74 -6.46 -14.00
N LEU A 28 0.47 -6.34 -13.58
CA LEU A 28 -0.51 -7.41 -13.78
C LEU A 28 -1.13 -7.43 -15.17
N PHE A 29 -1.17 -6.28 -15.84
CA PHE A 29 -1.84 -6.13 -17.12
C PHE A 29 -0.96 -5.47 -18.19
N GLY A 30 0.31 -5.16 -17.88
CA GLY A 30 1.19 -4.39 -18.75
C GLY A 30 1.38 -4.99 -20.14
N ASP A 31 1.57 -6.30 -20.24
CA ASP A 31 1.71 -6.98 -21.53
C ASP A 31 0.46 -6.83 -22.40
N THR A 32 -0.73 -6.93 -21.78
CA THR A 32 -2.01 -6.81 -22.49
C THR A 32 -2.38 -5.37 -22.85
N ILE A 33 -1.89 -4.38 -22.10
CA ILE A 33 -2.29 -2.97 -22.25
C ILE A 33 -1.23 -2.14 -23.00
N PHE A 34 0.06 -2.40 -22.75
CA PHE A 34 1.18 -1.56 -23.19
C PHE A 34 2.20 -2.28 -24.09
N ASN A 35 2.13 -3.62 -24.23
CA ASN A 35 2.96 -4.40 -25.15
C ASN A 35 4.48 -4.18 -24.93
N GLU A 36 4.93 -4.12 -23.67
CA GLU A 36 6.32 -3.83 -23.28
C GLU A 36 6.85 -4.80 -22.23
N GLY A 37 8.14 -5.18 -22.35
CA GLY A 37 8.87 -6.13 -21.49
C GLY A 37 9.09 -5.73 -20.02
N VAL A 38 8.29 -4.80 -19.49
CA VAL A 38 8.24 -4.44 -18.07
C VAL A 38 7.58 -5.56 -17.24
N ALA A 39 6.61 -6.29 -17.80
CA ALA A 39 5.97 -7.41 -17.10
C ALA A 39 6.92 -8.61 -16.96
N GLU A 40 7.68 -8.95 -18.01
CA GLU A 40 8.63 -10.09 -18.00
C GLU A 40 9.70 -9.97 -16.90
N ALA A 41 10.12 -8.75 -16.53
CA ALA A 41 11.09 -8.52 -15.46
C ALA A 41 10.49 -8.63 -14.04
N LEU A 42 9.16 -8.50 -13.90
CA LEU A 42 8.43 -8.51 -12.64
C LEU A 42 7.53 -9.75 -12.47
N ASP A 43 7.57 -10.68 -13.42
CA ASP A 43 6.88 -11.97 -13.43
C ASP A 43 6.94 -12.73 -12.09
N PRO A 44 8.10 -12.85 -11.43
CA PRO A 44 8.21 -13.53 -10.12
C PRO A 44 7.38 -12.86 -9.01
N TYR A 45 7.05 -11.59 -9.16
CA TYR A 45 6.30 -10.79 -8.18
C TYR A 45 4.81 -10.68 -8.50
N ILE A 46 4.32 -11.25 -9.61
CA ILE A 46 2.90 -11.25 -9.98
C ILE A 46 2.00 -11.67 -8.79
N PRO A 47 2.29 -12.75 -8.04
CA PRO A 47 1.48 -13.12 -6.88
C PRO A 47 1.42 -12.03 -5.80
N LEU A 48 2.54 -11.36 -5.52
CA LEU A 48 2.59 -10.24 -4.59
C LEU A 48 1.75 -9.07 -5.10
N TYR A 49 1.86 -8.72 -6.38
CA TYR A 49 1.11 -7.62 -6.97
C TYR A 49 -0.40 -7.87 -7.00
N TRP A 50 -0.86 -9.11 -7.13
CA TRP A 50 -2.29 -9.45 -6.95
C TRP A 50 -2.77 -9.19 -5.52
N ILE A 51 -1.97 -9.59 -4.52
CA ILE A 51 -2.29 -9.34 -3.10
C ILE A 51 -2.33 -7.83 -2.84
N LEU A 52 -1.32 -7.09 -3.31
CA LEU A 52 -1.23 -5.63 -3.17
C LEU A 52 -2.39 -4.94 -3.89
N PHE A 53 -2.81 -5.42 -5.06
CA PHE A 53 -3.95 -4.88 -5.79
C PHE A 53 -5.24 -4.99 -4.97
N VAL A 54 -5.58 -6.18 -4.46
CA VAL A 54 -6.79 -6.41 -3.65
C VAL A 54 -6.76 -5.61 -2.34
N LEU A 55 -5.60 -5.55 -1.68
CA LEU A 55 -5.41 -4.74 -0.47
C LEU A 55 -5.55 -3.25 -0.75
N THR A 56 -5.07 -2.78 -1.90
CA THR A 56 -5.20 -1.38 -2.33
C THR A 56 -6.67 -1.00 -2.56
N LEU A 57 -7.44 -1.87 -3.22
CA LEU A 57 -8.90 -1.67 -3.37
C LEU A 57 -9.60 -1.59 -2.02
N SER A 58 -9.20 -2.47 -1.08
CA SER A 58 -9.71 -2.42 0.29
C SER A 58 -9.30 -1.12 0.99
N ALA A 59 -8.04 -0.70 0.84
CA ALA A 59 -7.51 0.53 1.42
C ALA A 59 -8.23 1.78 0.89
N ILE A 60 -8.64 1.81 -0.38
CA ILE A 60 -9.48 2.90 -0.93
C ILE A 60 -10.76 3.05 -0.11
N TYR A 61 -11.51 1.95 0.04
CA TYR A 61 -12.76 1.96 0.79
C TYR A 61 -12.53 2.45 2.23
N PHE A 62 -11.50 1.93 2.90
CA PHE A 62 -11.23 2.28 4.30
C PHE A 62 -10.59 3.66 4.48
N SER A 63 -10.13 4.30 3.42
CA SER A 63 -9.53 5.65 3.45
C SER A 63 -10.57 6.76 3.48
N PHE A 64 -11.83 6.48 3.14
CA PHE A 64 -12.87 7.51 3.21
C PHE A 64 -13.02 8.06 4.63
N PRO A 65 -13.19 9.38 4.81
CA PRO A 65 -13.26 10.00 6.14
C PRO A 65 -14.33 9.41 7.06
N LYS A 66 -15.47 8.95 6.51
CA LYS A 66 -16.51 8.25 7.26
C LYS A 66 -16.03 6.90 7.78
N GLN A 67 -15.37 6.11 6.92
CA GLN A 67 -14.88 4.77 7.26
C GLN A 67 -13.74 4.84 8.29
N ILE A 68 -12.80 5.77 8.11
CA ILE A 68 -11.72 6.01 9.08
C ILE A 68 -12.29 6.32 10.48
N LYS A 69 -13.35 7.14 10.57
CA LYS A 69 -13.96 7.50 11.86
C LYS A 69 -14.65 6.32 12.53
N ILE A 70 -15.43 5.55 11.76
CA ILE A 70 -16.26 4.45 12.28
C ILE A 70 -15.39 3.20 12.56
N HIS A 71 -14.40 2.94 11.70
CA HIS A 71 -13.63 1.70 11.68
C HIS A 71 -12.12 1.93 11.81
N SER A 72 -11.70 2.95 12.56
CA SER A 72 -10.28 3.34 12.72
C SER A 72 -9.32 2.17 12.97
N ALA A 73 -9.71 1.17 13.78
CA ALA A 73 -8.88 -0.01 14.01
C ALA A 73 -8.73 -0.90 12.77
N ARG A 74 -9.82 -1.17 12.04
CA ARG A 74 -9.79 -2.00 10.84
C ARG A 74 -9.07 -1.28 9.70
N SER A 75 -9.36 0.01 9.51
CA SER A 75 -8.61 0.88 8.60
C SER A 75 -7.11 0.84 8.91
N GLY A 76 -6.75 0.98 10.19
CA GLY A 76 -5.36 0.95 10.64
C GLY A 76 -4.62 -0.35 10.29
N TRP A 77 -5.25 -1.50 10.54
CA TRP A 77 -4.67 -2.79 10.18
C TRP A 77 -4.54 -3.00 8.68
N ILE A 78 -5.53 -2.58 7.89
CA ILE A 78 -5.49 -2.71 6.43
C ILE A 78 -4.36 -1.87 5.85
N PHE A 79 -4.22 -0.61 6.30
CA PHE A 79 -3.12 0.25 5.84
C PHE A 79 -1.77 -0.31 6.29
N ALA A 80 -1.62 -0.69 7.57
CA ALA A 80 -0.38 -1.24 8.07
C ALA A 80 0.04 -2.49 7.28
N LEU A 81 -0.87 -3.45 7.08
CA LEU A 81 -0.59 -4.68 6.32
C LEU A 81 -0.21 -4.39 4.87
N THR A 82 -0.94 -3.49 4.20
CA THR A 82 -0.64 -3.07 2.83
C THR A 82 0.77 -2.49 2.73
N GLY A 83 1.11 -1.58 3.65
CA GLY A 83 2.43 -0.96 3.68
C GLY A 83 3.55 -1.94 4.04
N PHE A 84 3.31 -2.86 4.97
CA PHE A 84 4.27 -3.90 5.34
C PHE A 84 4.58 -4.85 4.18
N LEU A 85 3.58 -5.23 3.38
CA LEU A 85 3.82 -6.08 2.22
C LEU A 85 4.59 -5.34 1.11
N CYS A 86 4.34 -4.04 0.92
CA CYS A 86 5.13 -3.21 0.01
C CYS A 86 6.62 -3.21 0.40
N LEU A 87 6.91 -2.87 1.67
CA LEU A 87 8.28 -2.81 2.18
C LEU A 87 8.93 -4.19 2.30
N GLY A 88 8.16 -5.21 2.67
CA GLY A 88 8.61 -6.60 2.75
C GLY A 88 9.01 -7.16 1.38
N GLY A 89 8.27 -6.81 0.32
CA GLY A 89 8.64 -7.11 -1.06
C GLY A 89 10.02 -6.55 -1.40
N ILE A 90 10.26 -5.27 -1.09
CA ILE A 90 11.55 -4.60 -1.31
C ILE A 90 12.69 -5.30 -0.57
N VAL A 91 12.52 -5.55 0.73
CA VAL A 91 13.54 -6.23 1.56
C VAL A 91 13.84 -7.62 1.02
N TYR A 92 12.81 -8.35 0.57
CA TYR A 92 12.98 -9.67 -0.01
C TYR A 92 13.80 -9.63 -1.30
N THR A 93 13.54 -8.68 -2.21
CA THR A 93 14.37 -8.44 -3.42
C THR A 93 15.83 -8.20 -3.07
N GLU A 94 16.11 -7.32 -2.10
CA GLU A 94 17.47 -6.95 -1.70
C GLU A 94 18.23 -8.12 -1.06
N ILE A 95 17.56 -8.91 -0.22
CA ILE A 95 18.16 -10.07 0.46
C ILE A 95 18.43 -11.21 -0.51
N THR A 96 17.46 -11.54 -1.36
CA THR A 96 17.58 -12.67 -2.29
C THR A 96 18.51 -12.36 -3.46
N ARG A 97 18.93 -11.10 -3.62
CA ARG A 97 19.75 -10.62 -4.73
C ARG A 97 19.26 -11.17 -6.07
N LEU A 98 17.94 -11.35 -6.24
CA LEU A 98 17.34 -11.81 -7.49
C LEU A 98 17.82 -10.84 -8.58
N PRO A 99 18.83 -11.22 -9.39
CA PRO A 99 19.50 -10.27 -10.25
C PRO A 99 18.73 -10.24 -11.56
N TYR A 100 17.98 -9.16 -11.74
CA TYR A 100 17.93 -8.40 -13.00
C TYR A 100 17.97 -9.23 -14.29
N SER A 101 16.80 -9.57 -14.81
CA SER A 101 16.59 -9.66 -16.26
C SER A 101 16.00 -8.37 -16.85
N GLY A 102 16.13 -7.19 -16.18
CA GLY A 102 15.54 -5.98 -16.78
C GLY A 102 15.57 -4.64 -16.05
N GLY A 103 16.24 -4.44 -14.91
CA GLY A 103 16.40 -3.08 -14.37
C GLY A 103 15.44 -2.68 -13.23
N ASN A 104 14.29 -3.33 -13.13
CA ASN A 104 13.19 -2.83 -12.31
C ASN A 104 13.26 -3.35 -10.87
N SER A 105 13.87 -2.54 -10.01
CA SER A 105 13.76 -2.68 -8.56
C SER A 105 12.31 -2.45 -8.12
N LEU A 106 11.84 -3.15 -7.08
CA LEU A 106 10.58 -2.84 -6.38
C LEU A 106 10.63 -1.47 -5.65
N SER A 107 11.60 -0.60 -5.97
CA SER A 107 11.74 0.74 -5.40
C SER A 107 10.51 1.63 -5.54
N PRO A 108 9.65 1.52 -6.59
CA PRO A 108 8.39 2.26 -6.64
C PRO A 108 7.45 1.94 -5.47
N LEU A 109 7.60 0.77 -4.81
CA LEU A 109 6.79 0.39 -3.64
C LEU A 109 7.22 1.10 -2.33
N ILE A 110 8.37 1.78 -2.30
CA ILE A 110 8.88 2.42 -1.06
C ILE A 110 7.93 3.52 -0.60
N ILE A 111 7.56 4.41 -1.52
CA ILE A 111 6.71 5.56 -1.23
C ILE A 111 5.31 5.12 -0.73
N PRO A 112 4.55 4.29 -1.46
CA PRO A 112 3.26 3.81 -0.98
C PRO A 112 3.41 2.98 0.30
N GLY A 113 4.46 2.17 0.43
CA GLY A 113 4.77 1.39 1.63
C GLY A 113 4.89 2.25 2.88
N MET A 114 5.71 3.30 2.82
CA MET A 114 5.93 4.23 3.92
C MET A 114 4.66 5.00 4.30
N ILE A 115 3.88 5.44 3.30
CA ILE A 115 2.60 6.11 3.50
C ILE A 115 1.65 5.20 4.29
N PHE A 116 1.41 3.98 3.79
CA PHE A 116 0.42 3.07 4.35
C PHE A 116 0.81 2.55 5.76
N VAL A 117 2.10 2.27 6.01
CA VAL A 117 2.55 1.93 7.38
C VAL A 117 2.31 3.10 8.32
N SER A 118 2.71 4.31 7.93
CA SER A 118 2.61 5.50 8.79
C SER A 118 1.16 5.84 9.12
N THR A 119 0.27 5.84 8.13
CA THR A 119 -1.16 6.12 8.36
C THR A 119 -1.85 4.98 9.10
N GLY A 120 -1.45 3.73 8.86
CA GLY A 120 -1.94 2.56 9.59
C GLY A 120 -1.62 2.64 11.08
N LEU A 121 -0.35 2.86 11.41
CA LEU A 121 0.10 3.03 12.80
C LEU A 121 -0.58 4.22 13.46
N TRP A 122 -0.73 5.35 12.76
CA TRP A 122 -1.46 6.50 13.27
C TRP A 122 -2.89 6.12 13.67
N CYS A 123 -3.63 5.40 12.82
CA CYS A 123 -5.00 4.96 13.13
C CYS A 123 -5.06 4.06 14.37
N LEU A 124 -4.12 3.11 14.50
CA LEU A 124 -4.06 2.19 15.63
C LEU A 124 -3.72 2.91 16.94
N ILE A 125 -2.77 3.84 16.90
CA ILE A 125 -2.36 4.65 18.07
C ILE A 125 -3.50 5.59 18.49
N ALA A 126 -4.14 6.27 17.53
CA ALA A 126 -5.25 7.18 17.80
C ALA A 126 -6.42 6.50 18.52
N LYS A 127 -6.69 5.23 18.24
CA LYS A 127 -7.69 4.43 18.97
C LYS A 127 -7.31 4.24 20.44
N LYS A 128 -6.05 3.95 20.72
CA LYS A 128 -5.53 3.67 22.08
C LYS A 128 -5.72 4.87 23.02
N PHE A 129 -5.66 6.09 22.48
CA PHE A 129 -5.91 7.32 23.24
C PHE A 129 -7.39 7.64 23.46
N THR A 130 -8.29 7.18 22.58
CA THR A 130 -9.74 7.35 22.78
C THR A 130 -10.32 6.38 23.80
N VAL A 131 -9.81 5.15 23.90
CA VAL A 131 -10.30 4.14 24.87
C VAL A 131 -9.88 4.47 26.30
N LYS A 132 -8.73 5.13 26.50
CA LYS A 132 -8.26 5.56 27.84
C LYS A 132 -9.00 6.78 28.42
N LYS A 133 -9.87 7.43 27.66
CA LYS A 133 -10.60 8.65 28.07
C LYS A 133 -12.10 8.41 28.33
N GLY A 134 -12.55 7.17 28.32
CA GLY A 134 -13.89 6.75 28.77
C GLY A 134 -13.74 5.83 29.97
#